data_AF-A0A7X6PQJ3-F1
#
_entry.id   AF-A0A7X6PQJ3-F1
#
_cell.length_a   1.000
_cell.length_b   1.000
_cell.length_c   1.000
_cell.angle_alpha   90.00
_cell.angle_beta   90.00
_cell.angle_gamma   90.00
#
_symmetry.space_group_name_H-M   'P 1'
#
loop_
_entity.id
_entity.type
_entity.pdbx_description
1 polymer ?
#
loop_
_entity_poly.entity_id
_entity_poly.type
_entity_poly.pdbx_seq_one_letter_code
_entity_poly.pdbx_strand_id
1 'polypeptide(L)' 'MDIKSILHATDHTLLRTTSTWQEIETLLDEAMAFECASCC' A
#
# COMPACT_ATOMS: atom_id res chain seq x y z
N MET A 1 7.07 17.95 -7.51
CA MET A 1 6.28 17.17 -6.53
C MET A 1 7.18 16.05 -6.06
N ASP A 2 7.46 15.98 -4.77
CA ASP A 2 8.35 14.96 -4.23
C ASP A 2 7.60 13.63 -4.11
N ILE A 3 8.19 12.54 -4.60
CA ILE A 3 7.52 11.23 -4.65
C ILE A 3 7.17 10.76 -3.23
N LYS A 4 8.06 11.00 -2.25
CA LYS A 4 7.79 10.61 -0.86
C LYS A 4 6.58 11.34 -0.29
N SER A 5 6.49 12.65 -0.54
CA SER A 5 5.33 13.44 -0.12
C SER A 5 3.99 12.96 -0.70
N ILE A 6 4.00 12.39 -1.91
CA ILE A 6 2.80 11.79 -2.51
C ILE A 6 2.46 10.49 -1.78
N LEU A 7 3.44 9.59 -1.64
CA LEU A 7 3.24 8.28 -1.02
C LEU A 7 2.72 8.41 0.42
N HIS A 8 3.27 9.33 1.22
CA HIS A 8 2.81 9.66 2.58
C HIS A 8 1.34 10.09 2.67
N ALA A 9 0.74 10.54 1.57
CA ALA A 9 -0.65 10.99 1.51
C ALA A 9 -1.59 9.99 0.80
N THR A 10 -1.09 8.80 0.43
CA THR A 10 -1.85 7.83 -0.37
C THR A 10 -2.10 6.54 0.39
N ASP A 11 -3.21 5.87 0.07
CA ASP A 11 -3.53 4.52 0.56
C ASP A 11 -3.08 3.46 -0.45
N HIS A 12 -2.23 2.53 -0.02
CA HIS A 12 -1.81 1.42 -0.88
C HIS A 12 -2.94 0.39 -1.00
N THR A 13 -3.47 0.20 -2.21
CA THR A 13 -4.81 -0.39 -2.38
C THR A 13 -4.79 -1.70 -3.20
N LEU A 14 -5.44 -2.76 -2.67
CA LEU A 14 -5.69 -4.03 -3.37
C LEU A 14 -7.12 -4.55 -3.11
N LEU A 15 -8.05 -4.16 -3.98
CA LEU A 15 -9.47 -4.49 -3.86
C LEU A 15 -9.97 -5.59 -4.82
N ARG A 16 -9.05 -6.43 -5.33
CA ARG A 16 -9.43 -7.53 -6.22
C ARG A 16 -10.14 -8.63 -5.43
N THR A 17 -11.26 -9.14 -5.94
CA THR A 17 -12.06 -10.18 -5.26
C THR A 17 -11.35 -11.53 -5.12
N THR A 18 -10.28 -11.75 -5.88
CA THR A 18 -9.46 -12.97 -5.87
C THR A 18 -8.09 -12.75 -5.22
N SER A 19 -7.93 -11.73 -4.39
CA SER A 19 -6.68 -11.50 -3.65
C SER A 19 -6.41 -12.65 -2.69
N THR A 20 -5.17 -13.12 -2.70
CA THR A 20 -4.68 -14.15 -1.78
C THR A 20 -4.11 -13.50 -0.51
N TRP A 21 -3.95 -14.29 0.55
CA TRP A 21 -3.32 -13.80 1.78
C TRP A 21 -1.89 -13.30 1.54
N GLN A 22 -1.10 -14.02 0.73
CA GLN A 22 0.26 -13.63 0.39
C GLN A 22 0.32 -12.26 -0.31
N GLU A 23 -0.66 -11.94 -1.15
CA GLU A 23 -0.76 -10.62 -1.80
C GLU A 23 -1.13 -9.52 -0.80
N ILE A 24 -1.99 -9.82 0.18
CA ILE A 24 -2.34 -8.87 1.25
C ILE A 24 -1.13 -8.61 2.16
N GLU A 25 -0.39 -9.64 2.54
CA GLU A 25 0.84 -9.50 3.34
C GLU A 25 1.88 -8.64 2.61
N THR A 26 2.08 -8.90 1.32
CA THR A 26 2.97 -8.08 0.48
C THR A 26 2.51 -6.62 0.41
N LEU A 27 1.20 -6.36 0.26
CA LEU A 27 0.64 -5.00 0.26
C LEU A 27 0.98 -4.25 1.56
N LEU A 28 0.82 -4.91 2.71
CA LEU A 28 1.10 -4.29 4.01
C LEU A 28 2.60 -3.99 4.17
N ASP A 29 3.47 -4.94 3.80
CA ASP A 29 4.92 -4.77 3.83
C ASP A 29 5.38 -3.59 2.96
N GLU A 30 4.83 -3.50 1.74
CA GLU A 30 5.10 -2.40 0.82
C GLU A 30 4.63 -1.05 1.38
N ALA A 31 3.41 -0.98 1.91
CA ALA A 31 2.88 0.26 2.47
C ALA A 31 3.73 0.77 3.65
N MET A 32 4.25 -0.13 4.49
CA MET A 32 5.18 0.23 5.56
C MET A 32 6.55 0.66 5.00
N ALA A 33 7.08 -0.06 4.01
CA ALA A 33 8.36 0.26 3.38
C ALA A 33 8.35 1.61 2.64
N PHE A 34 7.21 1.98 2.07
CA PHE A 34 7.01 3.24 1.35
C PHE A 34 6.40 4.35 2.21
N GLU A 35 6.11 4.06 3.48
CA GLU A 35 5.52 4.99 4.44
C GLU A 35 4.20 5.59 3.92
N CYS A 36 3.36 4.76 3.29
CA CYS A 36 2.03 5.17 2.84
C CYS A 36 1.13 5.57 4.02
N ALA A 37 0.10 6.37 3.75
CA ALA A 37 -0.82 6.83 4.79
C ALA A 37 -1.58 5.67 5.44
N SER A 38 -2.07 4.74 4.61
CA SER A 38 -2.73 3.52 5.05
C SER A 38 -2.75 2.45 3.93
N CYS A 39 -3.48 1.36 4.15
CA CYS A 39 -3.75 0.31 3.16
C CYS A 39 -5.26 0.13 3.00
N CYS A 40 -5.70 -0.20 1.79
CA CYS A 40 -7.11 -0.49 1.49
C CYS A 40 -7.30 -1.79 0.69
#